data_AF-K1SE39-F1
#
_entry.id   AF-K1SE39-F1
#
_cell.length_a   1.000
_cell.length_b   1.000
_cell.length_c   1.000
_cell.angle_alpha   90.00
_cell.angle_beta   90.00
_cell.angle_gamma   90.00
#
_symmetry.space_group_name_H-M   'P 1'
#
loop_
_entity.id
_entity.type
_entity.pdbx_description
1 polymer ?
#
loop_
_entity_poly.entity_id
_entity_poly.type
_entity_poly.pdbx_seq_one_letter_code
_entity_poly.pdbx_strand_id
1 'polypeptide(L)'
;SIDHARAGVQVLFEQGHIRDYLDDDSEDAMLRTAVEWHSAYRLPDGLDERTVMYCNILRDADKIDILRVYVETPLEDIYNVTTAELLASPVTPAVQQAFYEHHAVLRSIKQHPADHAVGHSSLVYELVYPESRCIVADQGWLWKLMDFKTHNPETATAFALMRKHMHQWLAENT
;
A
#
# COMPACT_ATOMS: atom_id res chain seq x y z
N SER A 1 -2.60 10.10 10.35
CA SER A 1 -2.76 8.64 10.45
C SER A 1 -2.16 8.19 11.76
N ILE A 2 -2.90 7.38 12.53
CA ILE A 2 -2.38 6.66 13.70
C ILE A 2 -1.44 5.56 13.18
N ASP A 3 -0.41 5.22 13.95
CA ASP A 3 0.40 4.03 13.67
C ASP A 3 -0.42 2.78 13.98
N HIS A 4 -1.05 2.21 12.96
CA HIS A 4 -1.94 1.05 13.12
C HIS A 4 -1.16 -0.23 13.46
N ALA A 5 0.11 -0.33 13.07
CA ALA A 5 0.97 -1.42 13.49
C ALA A 5 1.21 -1.38 14.99
N ARG A 6 1.55 -0.21 15.54
CA ARG A 6 1.71 -0.04 17.00
C ARG A 6 0.41 -0.32 17.76
N ALA A 7 -0.73 0.12 17.23
CA ALA A 7 -2.03 -0.18 17.82
C ALA A 7 -2.33 -1.69 17.80
N GLY A 8 -2.01 -2.38 16.71
CA GLY A 8 -2.13 -3.83 16.60
C GLY A 8 -1.28 -4.56 17.64
N VAL A 9 -0.03 -4.13 17.84
CA VAL A 9 0.85 -4.67 18.90
C VAL A 9 0.24 -4.49 20.29
N GLN A 10 -0.30 -3.31 20.57
CA GLN A 10 -0.91 -3.00 21.86
C GLN A 10 -2.12 -3.92 22.12
N VAL A 11 -3.04 -4.05 21.17
CA VAL A 11 -4.24 -4.86 21.33
C VAL A 11 -3.89 -6.34 21.44
N LEU A 12 -3.13 -6.88 20.49
CA LEU A 12 -2.86 -8.31 20.42
C LEU A 12 -1.96 -8.78 21.57
N PHE A 13 -0.87 -8.08 21.84
CA PHE A 13 0.17 -8.59 22.75
C PHE A 13 0.17 -7.91 24.13
N GLU A 14 -0.07 -6.60 24.21
CA GLU A 14 -0.01 -5.89 25.50
C GLU A 14 -1.32 -6.03 26.30
N GLN A 15 -2.45 -6.18 25.61
CA GLN A 15 -3.76 -6.46 26.23
C GLN A 15 -4.11 -7.96 26.24
N GLY A 16 -3.30 -8.80 25.58
CA GLY A 16 -3.44 -10.26 25.60
C GLY A 16 -4.46 -10.85 24.61
N HIS A 17 -5.02 -10.05 23.70
CA HIS A 17 -6.04 -10.52 22.74
C HIS A 17 -5.50 -11.51 21.70
N ILE A 18 -4.19 -11.69 21.58
CA ILE A 18 -3.61 -12.78 20.77
C ILE A 18 -4.08 -14.16 21.28
N ARG A 19 -4.39 -14.28 22.58
CA ARG A 19 -4.96 -15.50 23.18
C ARG A 19 -6.41 -15.78 22.77
N ASP A 20 -7.09 -14.83 22.14
CA ASP A 20 -8.41 -15.07 21.56
C ASP A 20 -8.31 -15.94 20.28
N TYR A 21 -7.11 -16.11 19.72
CA TYR A 21 -6.86 -16.82 18.46
C TYR A 21 -5.91 -18.01 18.62
N LEU A 22 -4.93 -17.92 19.51
CA LEU A 22 -3.85 -18.90 19.68
C LEU A 22 -3.67 -19.23 21.17
N ASP A 23 -3.67 -20.52 21.52
CA ASP A 23 -3.36 -20.96 22.88
C ASP A 23 -1.85 -21.00 23.14
N ASP A 24 -1.04 -21.34 22.13
CA ASP A 24 0.44 -21.47 22.20
C ASP A 24 1.15 -20.13 22.05
N ASP A 25 2.09 -19.81 22.94
CA ASP A 25 2.85 -18.56 22.99
C ASP A 25 4.27 -18.67 22.40
N SER A 26 4.65 -19.87 21.92
CA SER A 26 6.00 -20.15 21.44
C SER A 26 6.45 -19.28 20.25
N GLU A 27 5.48 -18.75 19.49
CA GLU A 27 5.70 -17.93 18.30
C GLU A 27 5.39 -16.43 18.52
N ASP A 28 5.03 -16.02 19.74
CA ASP A 28 4.53 -14.65 20.01
C ASP A 28 5.56 -13.56 19.69
N ALA A 29 6.84 -13.83 19.92
CA ALA A 29 7.90 -12.87 19.61
C ALA A 29 7.99 -12.61 18.09
N MET A 30 7.88 -13.66 17.27
CA MET A 30 7.90 -13.54 15.81
C MET A 30 6.63 -12.84 15.32
N LEU A 31 5.46 -13.25 15.79
CA LEU A 31 4.18 -12.65 15.42
C LEU A 31 4.11 -11.17 15.82
N ARG A 32 4.57 -10.82 17.02
CA ARG A 32 4.68 -9.43 17.48
C ARG A 32 5.57 -8.63 16.56
N THR A 33 6.72 -9.16 16.17
CA THR A 33 7.65 -8.49 15.25
C THR A 33 7.00 -8.27 13.88
N ALA A 34 6.29 -9.27 13.34
CA ALA A 34 5.56 -9.11 12.09
C ALA A 34 4.51 -7.99 12.17
N VAL A 35 3.71 -7.96 13.24
CA VAL A 35 2.71 -6.91 13.46
C VAL A 35 3.36 -5.55 13.70
N GLU A 36 4.47 -5.46 14.42
CA GLU A 36 5.14 -4.18 14.70
C GLU A 36 5.72 -3.53 13.43
N TRP A 37 6.26 -4.33 12.52
CA TRP A 37 7.02 -3.83 11.37
C TRP A 37 6.26 -3.88 10.03
N HIS A 38 4.99 -4.30 9.99
CA HIS A 38 4.30 -4.46 8.70
C HIS A 38 4.03 -3.14 7.96
N SER A 39 3.85 -2.02 8.67
CA SER A 39 3.63 -0.71 8.02
C SER A 39 4.92 0.10 7.83
N ALA A 40 6.08 -0.41 8.26
CA ALA A 40 7.36 0.30 8.18
C ALA A 40 7.87 0.38 6.73
N TYR A 41 8.63 1.42 6.38
CA TYR A 41 9.17 1.57 5.03
C TYR A 41 10.14 0.43 4.66
N ARG A 42 11.01 0.02 5.58
CA ARG A 42 11.92 -1.11 5.46
C ARG A 42 11.91 -1.90 6.77
N LEU A 43 12.24 -3.19 6.67
CA LEU A 43 12.45 -4.02 7.86
C LEU A 43 13.79 -3.68 8.52
N PRO A 44 13.92 -3.84 9.85
CA PRO A 44 15.21 -3.72 10.51
C PRO A 44 16.16 -4.84 10.09
N ASP A 45 17.45 -4.54 10.07
CA ASP A 45 18.50 -5.53 9.84
C ASP A 45 18.60 -6.53 11.02
N GLY A 46 19.09 -7.74 10.75
CA GLY A 46 19.40 -8.73 11.78
C GLY A 46 18.23 -9.59 12.26
N LEU A 47 17.06 -9.49 11.63
CA LEU A 47 15.97 -10.45 11.81
C LEU A 47 16.34 -11.80 11.17
N ASP A 48 15.92 -12.90 11.78
CA ASP A 48 16.09 -14.23 11.20
C ASP A 48 15.17 -14.45 9.98
N GLU A 49 15.54 -15.42 9.13
CA GLU A 49 14.85 -15.68 7.86
C GLU A 49 13.36 -15.98 8.05
N ARG A 50 12.98 -16.69 9.12
CA ARG A 50 11.58 -17.06 9.38
C ARG A 50 10.79 -15.83 9.80
N THR A 51 11.32 -14.99 10.67
CA THR A 51 10.68 -13.73 11.04
C THR A 51 10.54 -12.79 9.84
N VAL A 52 11.58 -12.65 9.00
CA VAL A 52 11.51 -11.86 7.75
C VAL A 52 10.41 -12.37 6.82
N MET A 53 10.26 -13.69 6.68
CA MET A 53 9.21 -14.29 5.88
C MET A 53 7.80 -13.89 6.37
N TYR A 54 7.51 -14.05 7.67
CA TYR A 54 6.19 -13.66 8.21
C TYR A 54 5.93 -12.16 8.16
N CYS A 55 6.95 -11.34 8.40
CA CYS A 55 6.88 -9.90 8.17
C CYS A 55 6.46 -9.61 6.73
N ASN A 56 7.12 -10.21 5.73
CA ASN A 56 6.82 -9.96 4.33
C ASN A 56 5.43 -10.47 3.91
N ILE A 57 4.97 -11.60 4.44
CA ILE A 57 3.61 -12.10 4.19
C ILE A 57 2.58 -11.07 4.66
N LEU A 58 2.70 -10.59 5.90
CA LEU A 58 1.77 -9.60 6.45
C LEU A 58 1.87 -8.26 5.71
N ARG A 59 3.09 -7.82 5.38
CA ARG A 59 3.34 -6.61 4.59
C ARG A 59 2.74 -6.67 3.19
N ASP A 60 2.74 -7.83 2.55
CA ASP A 60 2.11 -7.99 1.24
C ASP A 60 0.59 -7.96 1.39
N ALA A 61 0.03 -8.72 2.34
CA ALA A 61 -1.41 -8.75 2.60
C ALA A 61 -1.98 -7.36 2.92
N ASP A 62 -1.31 -6.57 3.76
CA ASP A 62 -1.71 -5.20 4.09
C ASP A 62 -1.70 -4.28 2.85
N LYS A 63 -0.63 -4.32 2.04
CA LYS A 63 -0.53 -3.55 0.79
C LYS A 63 -1.58 -3.96 -0.26
N ILE A 64 -2.04 -5.20 -0.23
CA ILE A 64 -3.11 -5.68 -1.10
C ILE A 64 -4.46 -5.13 -0.62
N ASP A 65 -4.75 -5.22 0.68
CA ASP A 65 -6.04 -4.82 1.27
C ASP A 65 -6.25 -3.31 1.20
N ILE A 66 -5.20 -2.50 1.38
CA ILE A 66 -5.28 -1.03 1.31
C ILE A 66 -5.82 -0.52 -0.04
N LEU A 67 -5.62 -1.28 -1.13
CA LEU A 67 -6.15 -0.92 -2.45
C LEU A 67 -7.69 -0.94 -2.46
N ARG A 68 -8.31 -1.91 -1.79
CA ARG A 68 -9.77 -1.96 -1.64
C ARG A 68 -10.26 -0.78 -0.80
N VAL A 69 -9.63 -0.55 0.36
CA VAL A 69 -10.01 0.53 1.29
C VAL A 69 -10.05 1.88 0.58
N TYR A 70 -9.06 2.14 -0.29
CA TYR A 70 -8.98 3.39 -1.05
C TYR A 70 -10.09 3.54 -2.08
N VAL A 71 -10.53 2.45 -2.70
CA VAL A 71 -11.59 2.48 -3.71
C VAL A 71 -12.97 2.58 -3.06
N GLU A 72 -13.15 1.95 -1.90
CA GLU A 72 -14.44 1.92 -1.19
C GLU A 72 -14.67 3.15 -0.30
N THR A 73 -13.61 3.84 0.13
CA THR A 73 -13.72 5.07 0.93
C THR A 73 -13.72 6.28 0.00
N PRO A 74 -14.72 7.19 0.09
CA PRO A 74 -14.72 8.41 -0.71
C PRO A 74 -13.45 9.22 -0.52
N LEU A 75 -12.83 9.66 -1.62
CA LEU A 75 -11.54 10.38 -1.58
C LEU A 75 -11.67 11.73 -0.89
N GLU A 76 -12.86 12.32 -0.95
CA GLU A 76 -13.25 13.49 -0.16
C GLU A 76 -13.10 13.24 1.34
N ASP A 77 -13.49 12.06 1.83
CA ASP A 77 -13.39 11.69 3.23
C ASP A 77 -11.94 11.37 3.63
N ILE A 78 -11.16 10.76 2.73
CA ILE A 78 -9.75 10.44 2.98
C ILE A 78 -8.89 11.72 3.03
N TYR A 79 -9.11 12.66 2.11
CA TYR A 79 -8.25 13.85 1.95
C TYR A 79 -8.84 15.13 2.54
N ASN A 80 -10.09 15.10 3.00
CA ASN A 80 -10.82 16.28 3.44
C ASN A 80 -10.77 17.40 2.39
N VAL A 81 -11.03 17.03 1.12
CA VAL A 81 -11.06 17.92 -0.04
C VAL A 81 -12.43 17.87 -0.71
N THR A 82 -12.75 18.91 -1.47
CA THR A 82 -13.95 18.92 -2.30
C THR A 82 -13.78 18.05 -3.55
N THR A 83 -14.89 17.55 -4.10
CA THR A 83 -14.89 16.83 -5.39
C THR A 83 -14.27 17.68 -6.50
N ALA A 84 -14.45 19.01 -6.49
CA ALA A 84 -13.87 19.90 -7.49
C ALA A 84 -12.33 19.93 -7.41
N GLU A 85 -11.77 20.03 -6.20
CA GLU A 85 -10.32 19.98 -5.98
C GLU A 85 -9.75 18.62 -6.39
N LEU A 86 -10.44 17.53 -6.05
CA LEU A 86 -10.05 16.18 -6.44
C LEU A 86 -9.99 16.02 -7.97
N LEU A 87 -11.05 16.44 -8.67
CA LEU A 87 -11.12 16.33 -10.13
C LEU A 87 -10.11 17.23 -10.85
N ALA A 88 -9.72 18.37 -10.26
CA ALA A 88 -8.71 19.26 -10.82
C ALA A 88 -7.27 18.91 -10.43
N SER A 89 -7.08 17.98 -9.48
CA SER A 89 -5.79 17.67 -8.87
C SER A 89 -4.72 17.32 -9.92
N PRO A 90 -3.55 17.99 -9.90
CA PRO A 90 -2.39 17.56 -10.68
C PRO A 90 -1.70 16.37 -10.01
N VAL A 91 -0.83 15.69 -10.77
CA VAL A 91 0.16 14.75 -10.23
C VAL A 91 1.52 15.43 -10.27
N THR A 92 2.16 15.56 -9.10
CA THR A 92 3.48 16.15 -8.94
C THR A 92 4.51 15.43 -9.81
N PRO A 93 5.36 16.13 -10.58
CA PRO A 93 6.36 15.49 -11.44
C PRO A 93 7.29 14.53 -10.69
N ALA A 94 7.70 14.87 -9.46
CA ALA A 94 8.52 14.01 -8.62
C ALA A 94 7.81 12.69 -8.23
N VAL A 95 6.48 12.73 -8.07
CA VAL A 95 5.67 11.53 -7.79
C VAL A 95 5.58 10.64 -9.02
N GLN A 96 5.41 11.22 -10.21
CA GLN A 96 5.44 10.46 -11.46
C GLN A 96 6.81 9.80 -11.66
N GLN A 97 7.90 10.54 -11.46
CA GLN A 97 9.25 9.99 -11.57
C GLN A 97 9.45 8.81 -10.60
N ALA A 98 9.13 9.00 -9.32
CA ALA A 98 9.26 7.94 -8.31
C ALA A 98 8.42 6.69 -8.64
N PHE A 99 7.25 6.86 -9.26
CA PHE A 99 6.45 5.72 -9.73
C PHE A 99 7.19 4.89 -10.80
N TYR A 100 7.86 5.55 -11.74
CA TYR A 100 8.62 4.86 -12.80
C TYR A 100 9.97 4.30 -12.32
N GLU A 101 10.41 4.64 -11.11
CA GLU A 101 11.58 4.05 -10.44
C GLU A 101 11.28 2.70 -9.77
N HIS A 102 10.04 2.21 -9.90
CA HIS A 102 9.60 0.89 -9.40
C HIS A 102 9.81 0.68 -7.89
N HIS A 103 9.51 1.69 -7.09
CA HIS A 103 9.44 1.58 -5.64
C HIS A 103 8.26 2.37 -5.08
N ALA A 104 7.95 2.17 -3.80
CA ALA A 104 6.91 2.95 -3.14
C ALA A 104 7.23 4.46 -3.15
N VAL A 105 6.24 5.27 -3.52
CA VAL A 105 6.34 6.74 -3.49
C VAL A 105 6.31 7.21 -2.04
N LEU A 106 7.36 7.93 -1.64
CA LEU A 106 7.49 8.51 -0.31
C LEU A 106 6.36 9.48 0.01
N ARG A 107 5.87 9.45 1.25
CA ARG A 107 4.82 10.37 1.72
C ARG A 107 5.23 11.84 1.61
N SER A 108 6.51 12.15 1.84
CA SER A 108 7.04 13.52 1.89
C SER A 108 6.97 14.26 0.56
N ILE A 109 6.86 13.55 -0.57
CA ILE A 109 6.82 14.17 -1.90
C ILE A 109 5.39 14.30 -2.48
N LYS A 110 4.38 13.74 -1.79
CA LYS A 110 2.97 13.83 -2.19
C LYS A 110 2.42 15.18 -1.73
N GLN A 111 1.90 15.97 -2.67
CA GLN A 111 1.41 17.32 -2.42
C GLN A 111 -0.08 17.46 -2.74
N HIS A 112 -0.60 16.62 -3.64
CA HIS A 112 -1.96 16.72 -4.15
C HIS A 112 -2.75 15.43 -3.96
N PRO A 113 -4.10 15.47 -3.92
CA PRO A 113 -4.95 14.28 -3.82
C PRO A 113 -4.60 13.17 -4.84
N ALA A 114 -4.34 13.53 -6.10
CA ALA A 114 -3.98 12.58 -7.13
C ALA A 114 -2.61 11.89 -6.88
N ASP A 115 -1.67 12.56 -6.19
CA ASP A 115 -0.39 11.96 -5.81
C ASP A 115 -0.58 10.76 -4.86
N HIS A 116 -1.65 10.79 -4.06
CA HIS A 116 -1.94 9.68 -3.18
C HIS A 116 -2.43 8.45 -3.93
N ALA A 117 -3.25 8.60 -4.98
CA ALA A 117 -3.68 7.45 -5.79
C ALA A 117 -2.47 6.80 -6.50
N VAL A 118 -1.54 7.61 -7.02
CA VAL A 118 -0.26 7.13 -7.57
C VAL A 118 0.56 6.44 -6.47
N GLY A 119 0.66 7.05 -5.30
CA GLY A 119 1.44 6.50 -4.19
C GLY A 119 0.91 5.16 -3.67
N HIS A 120 -0.41 4.97 -3.59
CA HIS A 120 -0.97 3.66 -3.23
C HIS A 120 -0.79 2.63 -4.34
N SER A 121 -0.93 3.05 -5.61
CA SER A 121 -0.65 2.16 -6.75
C SER A 121 0.82 1.69 -6.77
N SER A 122 1.77 2.54 -6.35
CA SER A 122 3.20 2.20 -6.30
C SER A 122 3.56 1.15 -5.23
N LEU A 123 2.67 0.88 -4.26
CA LEU A 123 2.90 -0.15 -3.23
C LEU A 123 3.03 -1.55 -3.84
N VAL A 124 2.48 -1.75 -5.03
CA VAL A 124 2.55 -3.01 -5.79
C VAL A 124 4.00 -3.38 -6.14
N TYR A 125 4.87 -2.38 -6.32
CA TYR A 125 6.29 -2.62 -6.57
C TYR A 125 7.04 -3.22 -5.37
N GLU A 126 6.48 -3.05 -4.16
CA GLU A 126 7.06 -3.55 -2.91
C GLU A 126 6.49 -4.91 -2.50
N LEU A 127 5.71 -5.57 -3.36
CA LEU A 127 5.23 -6.92 -3.11
C LEU A 127 6.37 -7.90 -3.29
N VAL A 128 6.61 -8.71 -2.25
CA VAL A 128 7.76 -9.61 -2.18
C VAL A 128 7.48 -10.89 -2.95
N TYR A 129 6.28 -11.46 -2.80
CA TYR A 129 5.97 -12.77 -3.36
C TYR A 129 5.29 -12.67 -4.73
N PRO A 130 5.62 -13.56 -5.69
CA PRO A 130 4.93 -13.61 -6.98
C PRO A 130 3.42 -13.80 -6.85
N GLU A 131 2.99 -14.68 -5.92
CA GLU A 131 1.56 -14.91 -5.64
C GLU A 131 0.83 -13.62 -5.21
N SER A 132 1.48 -12.77 -4.40
CA SER A 132 0.92 -11.47 -4.01
C SER A 132 0.65 -10.59 -5.24
N ARG A 133 1.54 -10.63 -6.24
CA ARG A 133 1.38 -9.87 -7.49
C ARG A 133 0.27 -10.44 -8.37
N CYS A 134 0.14 -11.77 -8.44
CA CYS A 134 -1.00 -12.43 -9.10
C CYS A 134 -2.33 -12.00 -8.46
N ILE A 135 -2.42 -12.05 -7.13
CA ILE A 135 -3.61 -11.61 -6.38
C ILE A 135 -3.96 -10.15 -6.70
N VAL A 136 -2.98 -9.25 -6.71
CA VAL A 136 -3.22 -7.83 -7.07
C VAL A 136 -3.72 -7.65 -8.50
N ALA A 137 -3.14 -8.39 -9.45
CA ALA A 137 -3.54 -8.31 -10.85
C ALA A 137 -4.99 -8.78 -11.05
N ASP A 138 -5.39 -9.85 -10.36
CA ASP A 138 -6.69 -10.52 -10.50
C ASP A 138 -7.82 -9.83 -9.73
N GLN A 139 -7.57 -9.28 -8.54
CA GLN A 139 -8.61 -8.70 -7.68
C GLN A 139 -9.29 -7.45 -8.28
N GLY A 140 -8.64 -6.77 -9.23
CA GLY A 140 -9.18 -5.60 -9.94
C GLY A 140 -9.18 -4.28 -9.17
N TRP A 141 -8.89 -4.25 -7.86
CA TRP A 141 -8.85 -3.02 -7.06
C TRP A 141 -7.79 -2.02 -7.53
N LEU A 142 -6.60 -2.50 -7.90
CA LEU A 142 -5.55 -1.67 -8.49
C LEU A 142 -6.05 -0.94 -9.74
N TRP A 143 -6.79 -1.62 -10.60
CA TRP A 143 -7.27 -1.05 -11.85
C TRP A 143 -8.37 -0.02 -11.64
N LYS A 144 -9.21 -0.21 -10.62
CA LYS A 144 -10.19 0.81 -10.19
C LYS A 144 -9.48 2.03 -9.61
N LEU A 145 -8.45 1.82 -8.79
CA LEU A 145 -7.63 2.90 -8.23
C LEU A 145 -6.96 3.75 -9.31
N MET A 146 -6.37 3.10 -10.32
CA MET A 146 -5.67 3.77 -11.42
C MET A 146 -6.62 4.35 -12.48
N ASP A 147 -7.92 4.03 -12.43
CA ASP A 147 -8.98 4.70 -13.21
C ASP A 147 -9.45 5.98 -12.50
N PHE A 148 -8.47 6.80 -12.09
CA PHE A 148 -8.68 8.03 -11.34
C PHE A 148 -9.48 9.05 -12.16
N LYS A 149 -10.62 9.50 -11.63
CA LYS A 149 -11.50 10.47 -12.31
C LYS A 149 -10.92 11.88 -12.17
N THR A 150 -10.79 12.58 -13.30
CA THR A 150 -10.19 13.92 -13.34
C THR A 150 -10.71 14.71 -14.53
N HIS A 151 -10.75 16.04 -14.38
CA HIS A 151 -10.95 17.02 -15.45
C HIS A 151 -9.62 17.63 -15.92
N ASN A 152 -8.51 17.33 -15.24
CA ASN A 152 -7.19 17.81 -15.63
C ASN A 152 -6.63 16.89 -16.74
N PRO A 153 -6.42 17.41 -17.97
CA PRO A 153 -5.98 16.59 -19.11
C PRO A 153 -4.56 16.02 -18.93
N GLU A 154 -3.69 16.72 -18.21
CA GLU A 154 -2.34 16.24 -17.90
C GLU A 154 -2.40 15.08 -16.90
N THR A 155 -3.21 15.21 -15.85
CA THR A 155 -3.48 14.12 -14.90
C THR A 155 -4.06 12.90 -15.61
N ALA A 156 -5.05 13.10 -16.48
CA ALA A 156 -5.67 12.00 -17.23
C ALA A 156 -4.63 11.26 -18.10
N THR A 157 -3.76 12.01 -18.77
CA THR A 157 -2.67 11.44 -19.57
C THR A 157 -1.68 10.68 -18.69
N ALA A 158 -1.28 11.25 -17.55
CA ALA A 158 -0.36 10.62 -16.61
C ALA A 158 -0.91 9.28 -16.09
N PHE A 159 -2.17 9.23 -15.64
CA PHE A 159 -2.79 7.98 -15.17
C PHE A 159 -2.92 6.93 -16.27
N ALA A 160 -3.27 7.33 -17.50
CA ALA A 160 -3.33 6.40 -18.62
C ALA A 160 -1.96 5.75 -18.91
N LEU A 161 -0.88 6.55 -18.89
CA LEU A 161 0.49 6.05 -19.09
C LEU A 161 0.96 5.16 -17.94
N MET A 162 0.76 5.60 -16.69
CA MET A 162 1.14 4.82 -15.51
C MET A 162 0.36 3.50 -15.44
N ARG A 163 -0.94 3.50 -15.79
CA ARG A 163 -1.76 2.29 -15.82
C ARG A 163 -1.27 1.29 -16.86
N LYS A 164 -0.94 1.77 -18.07
CA LYS A 164 -0.34 0.93 -19.12
C LYS A 164 0.99 0.34 -18.65
N HIS A 165 1.85 1.16 -18.04
CA HIS A 165 3.13 0.73 -17.50
C HIS A 165 2.98 -0.32 -16.39
N MET A 166 2.05 -0.11 -15.45
CA MET A 166 1.79 -1.06 -14.37
C MET A 166 1.26 -2.41 -14.88
N HIS A 167 0.39 -2.41 -15.90
CA HIS A 167 -0.02 -3.65 -16.57
C HIS A 167 1.17 -4.41 -17.17
N GLN A 168 2.07 -3.72 -17.86
CA GLN A 168 3.26 -4.34 -18.44
C GLN A 168 4.19 -4.88 -17.35
N TRP A 169 4.48 -4.06 -16.34
CA TRP A 169 5.37 -4.45 -15.24
C TRP A 169 4.83 -5.68 -14.50
N LEU A 170 3.54 -5.71 -14.18
CA LEU A 170 2.93 -6.88 -13.53
C LEU A 170 3.04 -8.13 -14.42
N ALA A 171 2.74 -8.03 -15.71
CA ALA A 171 2.87 -9.16 -16.64
C ALA A 171 4.30 -9.72 -16.75
N GLU A 172 5.32 -8.90 -16.48
CA GLU A 172 6.74 -9.29 -16.47
C GLU A 172 7.20 -9.82 -15.09
N ASN A 173 6.42 -9.61 -14.01
CA ASN A 173 6.83 -9.88 -12.62
C ASN A 173 5.87 -10.78 -11.83
N THR A 174 4.79 -11.25 -12.44
CA THR A 174 3.92 -12.35 -11.95
C THR A 174 4.45 -13.71 -12.36
#